data_AF-A0A4V1UAL2-F1
#
_entry.id   AF-A0A4V1UAL2-F1
#
_cell.length_a   1.000
_cell.length_b   1.000
_cell.length_c   1.000
_cell.angle_alpha   90.00
_cell.angle_beta   90.00
_cell.angle_gamma   90.00
#
_symmetry.space_group_name_H-M   'P 1'
#
loop_
_entity.id
_entity.type
_entity.pdbx_description
1 polymer ?
#
loop_
_entity_poly.entity_id
_entity_poly.type
_entity_poly.pdbx_seq_one_letter_code
_entity_poly.pdbx_strand_id
1 'polypeptide(L)'
;MQTLLKTGRIFYGLAIIAYGVQQIVIQDFRPQIIPPFPSWAHQYSIFAIASGVAMIVLGVITTGFVKVASCNPATACLYLGIYFLLLIITCHFPYLLFIFPHKLSHLGVWADLLKELAFSGGSFVMTASLLNDQPPTSKNKHSTKDHLFLAGRLFFCTTMALFGWSHFVYNSFISQLVPAWLGMSRFWAYFGGVALI
;
A
#
# COMPACT_ATOMS: atom_id res chain seq x y z
N MET A 1 -23.60 -2.68 4.11
CA MET A 1 -22.47 -2.02 3.41
C MET A 1 -21.69 -1.05 4.31
N GLN A 2 -22.34 -0.17 5.08
CA GLN A 2 -21.65 0.79 5.96
C GLN A 2 -20.71 0.15 7.00
N THR A 3 -21.09 -0.98 7.60
CA THR A 3 -20.22 -1.72 8.55
C THR A 3 -18.92 -2.16 7.88
N LEU A 4 -18.99 -2.68 6.66
CA LEU A 4 -17.81 -3.11 5.90
C LEU A 4 -16.87 -1.95 5.60
N LEU A 5 -17.41 -0.79 5.22
CA LEU A 5 -16.61 0.43 4.98
C LEU A 5 -15.92 0.93 6.24
N LYS A 6 -16.64 0.95 7.38
CA LYS A 6 -16.04 1.30 8.69
C LYS A 6 -14.92 0.32 9.05
N THR A 7 -15.16 -0.97 8.89
CA THR A 7 -14.17 -2.02 9.16
C THR A 7 -12.94 -1.85 8.28
N GLY A 8 -13.11 -1.72 6.96
CA GLY A 8 -12.00 -1.52 6.03
C GLY A 8 -11.19 -0.27 6.33
N ARG A 9 -11.85 0.83 6.69
CA ARG A 9 -11.21 2.08 7.11
C ARG A 9 -10.36 1.91 8.36
N ILE A 10 -10.86 1.19 9.36
CA ILE A 10 -10.11 0.92 10.61
C ILE A 10 -8.89 0.06 10.29
N PHE A 11 -9.04 -1.03 9.55
CA PHE A 11 -7.92 -1.91 9.19
C PHE A 11 -6.86 -1.19 8.36
N TYR A 12 -7.28 -0.38 7.38
CA TYR A 12 -6.36 0.42 6.58
C TYR A 12 -5.60 1.43 7.46
N GLY A 13 -6.30 2.20 8.30
CA GLY A 13 -5.67 3.14 9.23
C GLY A 13 -4.67 2.46 10.18
N LEU A 14 -5.04 1.30 10.75
CA LEU A 14 -4.15 0.51 11.61
C LEU A 14 -2.90 0.01 10.87
N ALA A 15 -3.05 -0.44 9.61
CA ALA A 15 -1.90 -0.85 8.81
C ALA A 15 -0.93 0.30 8.57
N ILE A 16 -1.43 1.50 8.24
CA ILE A 16 -0.59 2.70 8.06
C ILE A 16 0.09 3.10 9.38
N ILE A 17 -0.61 3.05 10.52
CA ILE A 17 -0.02 3.29 11.83
C ILE A 17 1.10 2.29 12.12
N ALA A 18 0.87 1.01 11.88
CA ALA A 18 1.86 -0.04 12.12
C ALA A 18 3.14 0.18 11.29
N TYR A 19 3.00 0.52 10.00
CA TYR A 19 4.15 0.88 9.17
C TYR A 19 4.83 2.17 9.65
N GLY A 20 4.09 3.17 10.10
CA GLY A 20 4.68 4.38 10.66
C GLY A 20 5.48 4.11 11.94
N VAL A 21 4.99 3.22 12.81
CA VAL A 21 5.73 2.76 14.00
C VAL A 21 7.00 2.02 13.60
N GLN A 22 6.94 1.12 12.60
CA GLN A 22 8.13 0.42 12.11
C GLN A 22 9.24 1.38 11.66
N GLN A 23 8.88 2.46 10.96
CA GLN A 23 9.83 3.48 10.51
C GLN A 23 10.54 4.19 11.67
N ILE A 24 9.79 4.55 12.72
CA ILE A 24 10.36 5.22 13.90
C ILE A 24 11.27 4.28 14.69
N VAL A 25 10.88 3.01 14.83
CA VAL A 25 11.65 2.01 15.58
C VAL A 25 12.94 1.63 14.85
N ILE A 26 12.89 1.46 13.53
CA ILE A 26 14.04 1.05 12.72
C ILE A 26 14.97 2.22 12.44
N GLN A 27 14.45 3.47 12.47
CA GLN A 27 15.20 4.70 12.19
C GLN A 27 15.84 4.74 10.80
N ASP A 28 15.33 3.91 9.88
CA ASP A 28 15.69 3.87 8.47
C ASP A 28 14.48 3.38 7.67
N PHE A 29 14.46 3.73 6.38
CA PHE A 29 13.37 3.35 5.50
C PHE A 29 13.32 1.85 5.27
N ARG A 30 12.17 1.26 5.59
CA ARG A 30 11.80 -0.05 5.06
C ARG A 30 11.85 -0.03 3.52
N PRO A 31 12.39 -1.08 2.88
CA PRO A 31 12.40 -1.20 1.41
C PRO A 31 11.02 -1.10 0.77
N GLN A 32 9.96 -1.41 1.54
CA GLN A 32 8.56 -1.28 1.13
C GLN A 32 8.10 0.17 0.94
N ILE A 33 8.76 1.14 1.60
CA ILE A 33 8.43 2.56 1.52
C ILE A 33 9.45 3.25 0.61
N ILE A 34 10.73 3.18 0.94
CA ILE A 34 11.80 3.68 0.06
C ILE A 34 12.79 2.53 -0.18
N PRO A 35 13.04 2.15 -1.45
CA PRO A 35 14.07 1.17 -1.78
C PRO A 35 15.46 1.79 -1.50
N PRO A 36 16.58 1.05 -1.59
CA PRO A 36 17.92 1.59 -1.31
C PRO A 36 18.32 2.86 -2.09
N PHE A 37 17.54 3.23 -3.11
CA PHE A 37 17.62 4.51 -3.79
C PHE A 37 16.40 5.41 -3.46
N PRO A 38 16.61 6.70 -3.18
CA PRO A 38 17.90 7.39 -3.19
C PRO A 38 18.68 7.19 -1.89
N SER A 39 19.99 6.91 -2.00
CA SER A 39 20.83 6.55 -0.86
C SER A 39 20.96 7.66 0.19
N TRP A 40 20.86 8.93 -0.21
CA TRP A 40 20.89 10.07 0.71
C TRP A 40 19.73 10.05 1.71
N ALA A 41 18.57 9.49 1.34
CA ALA A 41 17.41 9.42 2.24
C ALA A 41 17.65 8.45 3.40
N HIS A 42 18.49 7.43 3.20
CA HIS A 42 18.89 6.45 4.21
C HIS A 42 20.03 6.93 5.12
N GLN A 43 20.75 7.99 4.73
CA GLN A 43 21.85 8.51 5.55
C GLN A 43 21.37 9.23 6.81
N TYR A 44 20.14 9.78 6.77
CA TYR A 44 19.60 10.60 7.85
C TYR A 44 18.29 10.01 8.36
N SER A 45 18.32 9.46 9.58
CA SER A 45 17.17 8.85 10.24
C SER A 45 15.97 9.79 10.41
N ILE A 46 16.20 11.11 10.39
CA ILE A 46 15.15 12.12 10.48
C ILE A 46 14.09 11.96 9.38
N PHE A 47 14.46 11.52 8.17
CA PHE A 47 13.51 11.34 7.08
C PHE A 47 12.58 10.15 7.33
N ALA A 48 13.13 9.01 7.79
CA ALA A 48 12.35 7.83 8.15
C ALA A 48 11.43 8.12 9.34
N ILE A 49 11.94 8.79 10.38
CA ILE A 49 11.16 9.18 11.55
C ILE A 49 10.04 10.16 11.16
N ALA A 50 10.34 11.19 10.36
CA ALA A 50 9.34 12.16 9.92
C ALA A 50 8.24 11.52 9.06
N SER A 51 8.61 10.63 8.13
CA SER A 51 7.66 9.82 7.36
C SER A 51 6.79 8.96 8.29
N GLY A 52 7.42 8.27 9.26
CA GLY A 52 6.71 7.43 10.23
C GLY A 52 5.71 8.21 11.08
N VAL A 53 6.08 9.39 11.57
CA VAL A 53 5.18 10.30 12.31
C VAL A 53 4.02 10.75 11.42
N ALA A 54 4.29 11.16 10.18
CA ALA A 54 3.24 11.56 9.24
C ALA A 54 2.26 10.41 8.95
N MET A 55 2.77 9.20 8.75
CA MET A 55 1.95 8.00 8.57
C MET A 55 1.08 7.70 9.79
N ILE A 56 1.62 7.78 11.01
CA ILE A 56 0.83 7.58 12.23
C ILE A 56 -0.29 8.61 12.32
N VAL A 57 0.01 9.90 12.12
CA VAL A 57 -0.99 10.98 12.19
C VAL A 57 -2.09 10.77 11.16
N LEU A 58 -1.72 10.54 9.88
CA LEU A 58 -2.70 10.32 8.81
C LEU A 58 -3.49 9.03 9.03
N GLY A 59 -2.84 7.95 9.48
CA GLY A 59 -3.49 6.68 9.79
C GLY A 59 -4.51 6.80 10.92
N VAL A 60 -4.19 7.53 11.99
CA VAL A 60 -5.14 7.82 13.09
C VAL A 60 -6.34 8.61 12.58
N ILE A 61 -6.12 9.65 11.76
CA ILE A 61 -7.21 10.43 11.16
C ILE A 61 -8.07 9.53 10.26
N THR A 62 -7.45 8.66 9.47
CA THR A 62 -8.16 7.72 8.60
C THR A 62 -9.10 6.80 9.38
N THR A 63 -8.72 6.31 10.56
CA THR A 63 -9.64 5.48 11.38
C THR A 63 -10.97 6.17 11.70
N GLY A 64 -10.97 7.50 11.73
CA GLY A 64 -12.11 8.36 12.05
C GLY A 64 -12.48 8.37 13.53
N PHE A 65 -11.63 7.84 14.41
CA PHE A 65 -11.79 7.95 15.87
C PHE A 65 -11.41 9.33 16.40
N VAL A 66 -10.48 10.00 15.73
CA VAL A 66 -10.04 11.37 16.06
C VAL A 66 -10.53 12.31 14.97
N LYS A 67 -11.15 13.43 15.39
CA LYS A 67 -11.54 14.51 14.48
C LYS A 67 -10.49 15.62 14.56
N VAL A 68 -9.94 15.99 13.40
CA VAL A 68 -9.01 17.10 13.26
C VAL A 68 -9.70 18.19 12.44
N ALA A 69 -9.70 19.43 12.92
CA ALA A 69 -10.40 20.53 12.26
C ALA A 69 -9.89 20.77 10.83
N SER A 70 -8.59 20.60 10.60
CA SER A 70 -7.93 20.90 9.32
C SER A 70 -7.94 19.74 8.33
N CYS A 71 -8.22 18.51 8.76
CA CYS A 71 -8.08 17.32 7.91
C CYS A 71 -9.19 16.30 8.21
N ASN A 72 -9.96 15.96 7.18
CA ASN A 72 -10.97 14.91 7.26
C ASN A 72 -10.38 13.56 6.81
N PRO A 73 -11.03 12.41 7.13
CA PRO A 73 -10.53 11.09 6.76
C PRO A 73 -10.35 10.87 5.26
N ALA A 74 -11.19 11.49 4.41
CA ALA A 74 -11.06 11.37 2.96
C ALA A 74 -9.80 12.07 2.44
N THR A 75 -9.53 13.27 2.93
CA THR A 75 -8.33 14.04 2.61
C THR A 75 -7.08 13.34 3.13
N ALA A 76 -7.12 12.75 4.32
CA ALA A 76 -5.99 11.97 4.87
C ALA A 76 -5.66 10.76 3.99
N CYS A 77 -6.67 9.99 3.57
CA CYS A 77 -6.48 8.89 2.62
C CYS A 77 -5.95 9.39 1.27
N LEU A 78 -6.42 10.53 0.77
CA LEU A 78 -5.95 11.09 -0.49
C LEU A 78 -4.46 11.43 -0.42
N TYR A 79 -4.02 12.08 0.66
CA TYR A 79 -2.61 12.40 0.87
C TYR A 79 -1.74 11.15 1.01
N LEU A 80 -2.19 10.12 1.71
CA LEU A 80 -1.50 8.83 1.78
C LEU A 80 -1.39 8.20 0.39
N GLY A 81 -2.47 8.18 -0.38
CA GLY A 81 -2.49 7.61 -1.73
C GLY A 81 -1.51 8.31 -2.68
N ILE A 82 -1.49 9.64 -2.64
CA ILE A 82 -0.56 10.48 -3.42
C ILE A 82 0.88 10.26 -2.92
N TYR A 83 1.11 10.20 -1.61
CA TYR A 83 2.43 9.98 -1.02
C TYR A 83 3.06 8.68 -1.55
N PHE A 84 2.34 7.55 -1.45
CA PHE A 84 2.82 6.27 -1.98
C PHE A 84 2.98 6.29 -3.50
N LEU A 85 2.05 6.93 -4.23
CA LEU A 85 2.18 7.04 -5.69
C LEU A 85 3.41 7.84 -6.10
N LEU A 86 3.73 8.92 -5.38
CA LEU A 86 4.93 9.71 -5.62
C LEU A 86 6.18 8.88 -5.38
N LEU A 87 6.26 8.13 -4.27
CA LEU A 87 7.40 7.24 -3.98
C LEU A 87 7.58 6.15 -5.05
N ILE A 88 6.48 5.60 -5.56
CA ILE A 88 6.54 4.66 -6.70
C ILE A 88 7.21 5.32 -7.90
N ILE A 89 6.76 6.52 -8.27
CA ILE A 89 7.24 7.21 -9.48
C ILE A 89 8.66 7.75 -9.32
N THR A 90 9.03 8.25 -8.14
CA THR A 90 10.32 8.94 -7.92
C THR A 90 11.41 8.05 -7.34
N CYS A 91 11.04 6.96 -6.64
CA CYS A 91 12.00 6.07 -5.99
C CYS A 91 11.97 4.66 -6.58
N HIS A 92 10.83 3.95 -6.54
CA HIS A 92 10.79 2.53 -6.95
C HIS A 92 10.97 2.31 -8.45
N PHE A 93 10.25 3.06 -9.29
CA PHE A 93 10.41 2.94 -10.74
C PHE A 93 11.85 3.26 -11.18
N PRO A 94 12.44 4.40 -10.77
CA PRO A 94 13.82 4.70 -11.12
C PRO A 94 14.82 3.67 -10.59
N TYR A 95 14.61 3.18 -9.36
CA TYR A 95 15.44 2.14 -8.77
C TYR A 95 15.42 0.87 -9.61
N LEU A 96 14.25 0.39 -10.00
CA LEU A 96 14.10 -0.84 -10.79
C LEU A 96 14.65 -0.68 -12.21
N LEU A 97 14.35 0.44 -12.88
CA LEU A 97 14.68 0.62 -14.29
C LEU A 97 16.13 1.02 -14.53
N PHE A 98 16.74 1.83 -13.66
CA PHE A 98 18.05 2.41 -13.92
C PHE A 98 19.15 1.88 -13.01
N ILE A 99 18.82 1.46 -11.79
CA ILE A 99 19.83 1.08 -10.78
C ILE A 99 19.90 -0.44 -10.64
N PHE A 100 18.77 -1.13 -10.75
CA PHE A 100 18.69 -2.58 -10.62
C PHE A 100 18.04 -3.28 -11.84
N PRO A 101 18.41 -2.93 -13.10
CA PRO A 101 17.71 -3.43 -14.30
C PRO A 101 17.92 -4.93 -14.58
N HIS A 102 18.98 -5.54 -14.05
CA HIS A 102 19.39 -6.90 -14.44
C HIS A 102 18.47 -8.02 -13.97
N LYS A 103 17.41 -7.71 -13.20
CA LYS A 103 16.45 -8.70 -12.67
C LYS A 103 14.99 -8.35 -12.94
N LEU A 104 14.70 -7.49 -13.92
CA LEU A 104 13.32 -7.08 -14.24
C LEU A 104 12.40 -8.26 -14.62
N SER A 105 12.95 -9.34 -15.18
CA SER A 105 12.19 -10.57 -15.49
C SER A 105 11.78 -11.36 -14.24
N HIS A 106 12.40 -11.09 -13.09
CA HIS A 106 12.10 -11.76 -11.83
C HIS A 106 11.03 -10.96 -11.07
N LEU A 107 9.77 -11.42 -11.14
CA LEU A 107 8.60 -10.84 -10.47
C LEU A 107 8.82 -10.53 -8.97
N GLY A 108 9.65 -11.30 -8.26
CA GLY A 108 9.96 -11.01 -6.86
C GLY A 108 10.60 -9.64 -6.61
N VAL A 109 11.29 -9.06 -7.59
CA VAL A 109 11.93 -7.73 -7.46
C VAL A 109 10.88 -6.61 -7.51
N TRP A 110 9.73 -6.86 -8.14
CA TRP A 110 8.61 -5.93 -8.19
C TRP A 110 7.74 -5.94 -6.93
N ALA A 111 8.00 -6.86 -5.99
CA ALA A 111 7.12 -7.10 -4.86
C ALA A 111 6.95 -5.87 -3.96
N ASP A 112 8.00 -5.09 -3.72
CA ASP A 112 7.91 -3.89 -2.89
C ASP A 112 7.13 -2.76 -3.59
N LEU A 113 7.40 -2.52 -4.89
CA LEU A 113 6.62 -1.60 -5.72
C LEU A 113 5.13 -1.98 -5.74
N LEU A 114 4.82 -3.28 -5.89
CA LEU A 114 3.44 -3.76 -5.93
C LEU A 114 2.72 -3.61 -4.59
N LYS A 115 3.40 -3.84 -3.45
CA LYS A 115 2.83 -3.55 -2.12
C LYS A 115 2.48 -2.07 -1.98
N GLU A 116 3.38 -1.20 -2.41
CA GLU A 116 3.15 0.24 -2.36
C GLU A 116 2.02 0.68 -3.31
N LEU A 117 1.92 0.05 -4.49
CA LEU A 117 0.82 0.25 -5.41
C LEU A 117 -0.52 -0.13 -4.78
N ALA A 118 -0.57 -1.24 -4.03
CA ALA A 118 -1.75 -1.63 -3.27
C ALA A 118 -2.06 -0.66 -2.12
N PHE A 119 -1.06 -0.11 -1.41
CA PHE A 119 -1.28 0.94 -0.41
C PHE A 119 -1.87 2.20 -1.04
N SER A 120 -1.31 2.66 -2.15
CA SER A 120 -1.82 3.81 -2.90
C SER A 120 -3.25 3.56 -3.38
N GLY A 121 -3.51 2.40 -3.99
CA GLY A 121 -4.82 2.04 -4.50
C GLY A 121 -5.90 1.92 -3.42
N GLY A 122 -5.56 1.30 -2.29
CA GLY A 122 -6.45 1.22 -1.12
C GLY A 122 -6.82 2.61 -0.59
N SER A 123 -5.86 3.54 -0.55
CA SER A 123 -6.10 4.94 -0.19
C SER A 123 -7.05 5.65 -1.16
N PHE A 124 -6.92 5.44 -2.47
CA PHE A 124 -7.82 6.04 -3.46
C PHE A 124 -9.24 5.48 -3.39
N VAL A 125 -9.40 4.17 -3.20
CA VAL A 125 -10.72 3.55 -3.00
C VAL A 125 -11.38 4.08 -1.72
N MET A 126 -10.63 4.21 -0.61
CA MET A 126 -11.16 4.77 0.64
C MET A 126 -11.56 6.24 0.48
N THR A 127 -10.75 7.03 -0.22
CA THR A 127 -11.06 8.43 -0.53
C THR A 127 -12.36 8.54 -1.32
N ALA A 128 -12.48 7.78 -2.42
CA ALA A 128 -13.67 7.79 -3.26
C ALA A 128 -14.92 7.37 -2.46
N SER A 129 -14.82 6.33 -1.63
CA SER A 129 -15.92 5.87 -0.79
C SER A 129 -16.37 6.93 0.22
N LEU A 130 -15.43 7.56 0.93
CA LEU A 130 -15.74 8.57 1.96
C LEU A 130 -16.30 9.86 1.36
N LEU A 131 -15.89 10.21 0.13
CA LEU A 131 -16.46 11.32 -0.60
C LEU A 131 -17.88 11.01 -1.13
N ASN A 132 -18.24 9.74 -1.31
CA ASN A 132 -19.56 9.34 -1.78
C ASN A 132 -20.65 9.50 -0.70
N ASP A 133 -20.27 9.37 0.58
CA ASP A 133 -21.16 9.60 1.73
C ASP A 133 -21.44 11.10 2.00
N GLN A 134 -20.79 12.04 1.29
CA GLN A 134 -21.04 13.47 1.44
C GLN A 134 -22.10 13.98 0.45
N PRO A 135 -22.97 14.93 0.85
CA PRO A 135 -23.99 15.49 -0.03
C PRO A 135 -23.36 16.07 -1.31
N PRO A 136 -24.02 15.95 -2.47
CA PRO A 136 -23.43 16.36 -3.75
C PRO A 136 -23.28 17.88 -3.81
N THR A 137 -22.08 18.39 -3.50
CA THR A 137 -21.81 19.84 -3.53
C THR A 137 -21.32 20.37 -4.88
N SER A 138 -21.14 19.55 -5.93
CA SER A 138 -20.69 20.02 -7.25
C SER A 138 -20.82 18.95 -8.35
N LYS A 139 -21.25 19.37 -9.56
CA LYS A 139 -21.35 18.52 -10.76
C LYS A 139 -19.99 17.95 -11.24
N ASN A 140 -18.87 18.61 -10.96
CA ASN A 140 -17.52 18.14 -11.36
C ASN A 140 -16.91 17.09 -10.41
N LYS A 141 -17.50 16.87 -9.22
CA LYS A 141 -16.98 15.91 -8.23
C LYS A 141 -17.24 14.44 -8.58
N HIS A 142 -18.14 14.14 -9.51
CA HIS A 142 -18.42 12.75 -9.91
C HIS A 142 -17.24 12.13 -10.67
N SER A 143 -16.73 12.81 -11.70
CA SER A 143 -15.63 12.29 -12.53
C SER A 143 -14.35 11.98 -11.74
N THR A 144 -13.94 12.85 -10.80
CA THR A 144 -12.72 12.62 -10.02
C THR A 144 -12.85 11.42 -9.08
N LYS A 145 -14.01 11.23 -8.44
CA LYS A 145 -14.25 10.06 -7.56
C LYS A 145 -14.22 8.77 -8.35
N ASP A 146 -14.83 8.76 -9.53
CA ASP A 146 -14.89 7.59 -10.42
C ASP A 146 -13.49 7.21 -10.90
N HIS A 147 -12.66 8.20 -11.24
CA HIS A 147 -11.26 7.96 -11.62
C HIS A 147 -10.42 7.42 -10.45
N LEU A 148 -10.58 7.98 -9.23
CA LEU A 148 -9.87 7.47 -8.05
C LEU A 148 -10.30 6.04 -7.70
N PHE A 149 -11.59 5.74 -7.78
CA PHE A 149 -12.11 4.40 -7.56
C PHE A 149 -11.57 3.42 -8.60
N LEU A 150 -11.59 3.79 -9.89
CA LEU A 150 -11.07 2.96 -10.96
C LEU A 150 -9.56 2.73 -10.82
N ALA A 151 -8.78 3.79 -10.61
CA ALA A 151 -7.34 3.71 -10.43
C ALA A 151 -6.99 2.81 -9.23
N GLY A 152 -7.61 3.05 -8.08
CA GLY A 152 -7.36 2.26 -6.90
C GLY A 152 -7.75 0.79 -7.04
N ARG A 153 -8.86 0.51 -7.73
CA ARG A 153 -9.26 -0.86 -8.08
C ARG A 153 -8.23 -1.53 -8.99
N LEU A 154 -7.77 -0.86 -10.04
CA LEU A 154 -6.77 -1.40 -10.96
C LEU A 154 -5.44 -1.67 -10.27
N PHE A 155 -5.00 -0.78 -9.39
CA PHE A 155 -3.77 -0.94 -8.60
C PHE A 155 -3.83 -2.17 -7.69
N PHE A 156 -4.95 -2.34 -6.98
CA PHE A 156 -5.14 -3.48 -6.09
C PHE A 156 -5.29 -4.79 -6.86
N CYS A 157 -6.13 -4.83 -7.91
CA CYS A 157 -6.32 -6.00 -8.75
C CYS A 157 -5.02 -6.45 -9.43
N THR A 158 -4.24 -5.51 -9.97
CA THR A 158 -2.93 -5.81 -10.56
C THR A 158 -1.99 -6.44 -9.54
N THR A 159 -1.93 -5.89 -8.32
CA THR A 159 -1.10 -6.44 -7.24
C THR A 159 -1.53 -7.85 -6.86
N MET A 160 -2.84 -8.06 -6.64
CA MET A 160 -3.38 -9.38 -6.31
C MET A 160 -3.07 -10.42 -7.40
N ALA A 161 -3.33 -10.10 -8.67
CA ALA A 161 -3.08 -11.02 -9.77
C ALA A 161 -1.60 -11.39 -9.90
N LEU A 162 -0.69 -10.42 -9.79
CA LEU A 162 0.75 -10.67 -9.88
C LEU A 162 1.29 -11.44 -8.67
N PHE A 163 0.76 -11.19 -7.47
CA PHE A 163 1.12 -11.98 -6.28
C PHE A 163 0.56 -13.40 -6.39
N GLY A 164 -0.67 -13.56 -6.87
CA GLY A 164 -1.25 -14.87 -7.17
C GLY A 164 -0.39 -15.64 -8.16
N TRP A 165 0.02 -15.00 -9.26
CA TRP A 165 0.95 -15.59 -10.23
C TRP A 165 2.29 -15.98 -9.63
N SER A 166 2.82 -15.18 -8.70
CA SER A 166 4.09 -15.46 -8.03
C SER A 166 4.09 -16.77 -7.24
N HIS A 167 2.93 -17.20 -6.72
CA HIS A 167 2.77 -18.50 -6.04
C HIS A 167 3.01 -19.68 -6.97
N PHE A 168 2.72 -19.55 -8.27
CA PHE A 168 2.98 -20.60 -9.25
C PHE A 168 4.43 -20.60 -9.71
N VAL A 169 4.99 -19.42 -9.98
CA VAL A 169 6.37 -19.25 -10.47
C VAL A 169 7.41 -19.57 -9.39
N TYR A 170 7.16 -19.16 -8.14
CA TYR A 170 8.10 -19.28 -7.03
C TYR A 170 7.63 -20.23 -5.93
N ASN A 171 6.84 -21.25 -6.29
CA ASN A 171 6.30 -22.23 -5.34
C ASN A 171 7.37 -22.86 -4.44
N SER A 172 8.56 -23.14 -4.98
CA SER A 172 9.67 -23.72 -4.21
C SER A 172 10.12 -22.86 -3.04
N PHE A 173 10.06 -21.52 -3.18
CA PHE A 173 10.34 -20.57 -2.11
C PHE A 173 9.10 -20.35 -1.23
N ILE A 174 7.94 -20.11 -1.85
CA ILE A 174 6.71 -19.74 -1.11
C ILE A 174 6.22 -20.88 -0.21
N SER A 175 6.36 -22.13 -0.64
CA SER A 175 6.02 -23.28 0.20
C SER A 175 6.90 -23.40 1.47
N GLN A 176 8.10 -22.80 1.49
CA GLN A 176 8.94 -22.76 2.70
C GLN A 176 8.43 -21.75 3.73
N LEU A 177 7.57 -20.81 3.31
CA LEU A 177 6.94 -19.83 4.20
C LEU A 177 5.72 -20.41 4.93
N VAL A 178 5.20 -21.56 4.48
CA VAL A 178 4.10 -22.25 5.16
C VAL A 178 4.63 -22.90 6.43
N PRO A 179 4.05 -22.61 7.60
CA PRO A 179 4.49 -23.22 8.86
C PRO A 179 4.46 -24.75 8.79
N ALA A 180 5.52 -25.40 9.30
CA ALA A 180 5.68 -26.85 9.19
C ALA A 180 4.49 -27.65 9.78
N TRP A 181 3.85 -27.13 10.83
CA TRP A 181 2.71 -27.77 11.51
C TRP A 181 1.42 -27.83 10.66
N LEU A 182 1.28 -26.98 9.62
CA LEU A 182 0.14 -27.03 8.70
C LEU A 182 0.21 -28.22 7.73
N GLY A 183 1.40 -28.80 7.54
CA GLY A 183 1.66 -29.81 6.52
C GLY A 183 1.34 -29.32 5.10
N MET A 184 1.52 -30.20 4.11
CA MET A 184 1.10 -29.98 2.71
C MET A 184 1.47 -28.58 2.16
N SER A 185 2.68 -28.09 2.44
CA SER A 185 3.06 -26.71 2.15
C SER A 185 2.87 -26.28 0.69
N ARG A 186 3.12 -27.19 -0.27
CA ARG A 186 2.87 -26.96 -1.70
C ARG A 186 1.39 -26.75 -2.02
N PHE A 187 0.48 -27.46 -1.35
CA PHE A 187 -0.95 -27.25 -1.51
C PHE A 187 -1.34 -25.83 -1.10
N TRP A 188 -0.91 -25.39 0.09
CA TRP A 188 -1.23 -24.04 0.59
C TRP A 188 -0.63 -22.93 -0.27
N ALA A 189 0.57 -23.15 -0.82
CA ALA A 189 1.18 -22.23 -1.77
C ALA A 189 0.30 -22.09 -3.03
N TYR A 190 -0.08 -23.17 -3.69
CA TYR A 190 -0.94 -23.09 -4.88
C TYR A 190 -2.35 -22.57 -4.57
N PHE A 191 -2.94 -23.00 -3.46
CA PHE A 191 -4.26 -22.54 -3.02
C PHE A 191 -4.29 -21.03 -2.80
N GLY A 192 -3.27 -20.48 -2.11
CA GLY A 192 -3.14 -19.02 -1.94
C GLY A 192 -2.97 -18.29 -3.26
N GLY A 193 -2.25 -18.89 -4.21
CA GLY A 193 -2.11 -18.36 -5.57
C GLY A 193 -3.44 -18.25 -6.31
N VAL A 194 -4.26 -19.31 -6.27
CA VAL A 194 -5.61 -19.33 -6.87
C VAL A 194 -6.53 -18.34 -6.17
N ALA A 195 -6.50 -18.23 -4.85
CA ALA A 195 -7.38 -17.34 -4.10
C ALA A 195 -7.14 -15.84 -4.38
N LEU A 196 -5.95 -15.48 -4.89
CA LEU A 196 -5.59 -14.11 -5.24
C LEU A 196 -5.97 -13.71 -6.67
N ILE A 197 -6.34 -14.67 -7.54
CA ILE A 197 -6.71 -14.45 -8.95
C ILE A 197 -8.22 -14.57 -9.10
#